data_AF-A0A6P8XJD9-F1
#
_entry.id   AF-A0A6P8XJD9-F1
#
_cell.length_a   1.000
_cell.length_b   1.000
_cell.length_c   1.000
_cell.angle_alpha   90.00
_cell.angle_beta   90.00
_cell.angle_gamma   90.00
#
_symmetry.space_group_name_H-M   'P 1'
#
loop_
_entity.id
_entity.type
_entity.pdbx_description
1 polymer ?
#
loop_
_entity_poly.entity_id
_entity_poly.type
_entity_poly.pdbx_seq_one_letter_code
_entity_poly.pdbx_strand_id
1 'polypeptide(L)'
;MKRALSVPLLLRCSRAWRIYVRNMADIPEGILIGFGNPLLDITKIVKDKIILEKYGLSENAAIIAEEKHSQLFIELSKMDDIIYSAGGACQNSMRIFQWIISKPYRAYFVGAIGTDNFGETLEKKASGDGVRALYQKRPEAPTGTCAVIVNGSNRSLVANLDEIAAR
;
A
#
# COMPACT_ATOMS: atom_id res chain seq x y z
N MET A 1 2.15 -41.04 14.71
CA MET A 1 1.70 -40.46 13.43
C MET A 1 0.51 -39.55 13.67
N LYS A 2 0.49 -38.43 12.94
CA LYS A 2 -0.33 -37.23 13.06
C LYS A 2 -1.85 -37.48 13.08
N ARG A 3 -2.61 -36.74 13.90
CA ARG A 3 -3.92 -36.19 13.50
C ARG A 3 -4.07 -34.79 14.05
N ALA A 4 -3.88 -33.82 13.15
CA ALA A 4 -4.24 -32.43 13.33
C ALA A 4 -5.77 -32.31 13.31
N LEU A 5 -6.33 -31.61 14.30
CA LEU A 5 -7.69 -31.09 14.28
C LEU A 5 -7.71 -29.85 13.38
N SER A 6 -7.97 -30.05 12.08
CA SER A 6 -8.33 -28.96 11.16
C SER A 6 -9.85 -28.89 11.09
N VAL A 7 -10.46 -27.95 11.79
CA VAL A 7 -11.87 -27.58 11.60
C VAL A 7 -11.92 -26.58 10.44
N PRO A 8 -12.48 -26.92 9.27
CA PRO A 8 -12.72 -25.91 8.24
C PRO A 8 -14.00 -25.17 8.63
N LEU A 9 -13.89 -23.86 8.79
CA LEU A 9 -15.01 -22.94 8.91
C LEU A 9 -15.77 -22.94 7.56
N LEU A 10 -16.63 -23.93 7.35
CA LEU A 10 -17.53 -24.04 6.21
C LEU A 10 -18.65 -23.02 6.38
N LEU A 11 -18.39 -21.77 5.98
CA LEU A 11 -19.42 -20.82 5.62
C LEU A 11 -20.29 -21.48 4.53
N ARG A 12 -21.54 -21.83 4.89
CA ARG A 12 -22.56 -22.34 3.96
C ARG A 12 -22.88 -21.27 2.93
N CYS A 13 -22.11 -21.26 1.85
CA CYS A 13 -22.29 -20.35 0.74
C CYS A 13 -23.45 -20.83 -0.15
N SER A 14 -24.43 -19.95 -0.40
CA SER A 14 -25.61 -20.24 -1.21
C SER A 14 -25.25 -20.58 -2.66
N ARG A 15 -26.10 -21.33 -3.37
CA ARG A 15 -25.92 -21.71 -4.79
C ARG A 15 -25.60 -20.53 -5.73
N ALA A 16 -26.03 -19.32 -5.38
CA ALA A 16 -25.77 -18.10 -6.15
C ALA A 16 -24.28 -17.73 -6.19
N TRP A 17 -23.52 -17.94 -5.11
CA TRP A 17 -22.09 -17.64 -5.08
C TRP A 17 -21.29 -18.59 -5.96
N ARG A 18 -21.69 -19.86 -6.06
CA ARG A 18 -21.05 -20.82 -6.98
C ARG A 18 -21.23 -20.45 -8.46
N ILE A 19 -22.29 -19.73 -8.81
CA ILE A 19 -22.53 -19.24 -10.17
C ILE A 19 -21.66 -18.00 -10.45
N TYR A 20 -21.58 -17.06 -9.50
CA TYR A 20 -20.70 -15.88 -9.62
C TYR A 20 -19.21 -16.25 -9.69
N VAL A 21 -18.75 -17.20 -8.85
CA VAL A 21 -17.35 -17.65 -8.86
C VAL A 21 -16.99 -18.40 -10.15
N ARG A 22 -17.95 -19.06 -10.80
CA ARG A 22 -17.73 -19.74 -12.09
C ARG A 22 -17.52 -18.77 -13.27
N ASN A 23 -17.98 -17.52 -13.17
CA ASN A 23 -17.85 -16.52 -14.25
C ASN A 23 -16.66 -15.55 -14.09
N MET A 24 -15.85 -15.65 -13.02
CA MET A 24 -14.59 -14.89 -12.93
C MET A 24 -13.47 -15.43 -13.84
N ALA A 25 -13.73 -16.53 -14.57
CA ALA A 25 -12.74 -17.22 -15.39
C ALA A 25 -12.21 -16.37 -16.57
N ASP A 26 -13.03 -15.46 -17.13
CA ASP A 26 -12.75 -14.75 -18.40
C ASP A 26 -12.57 -13.23 -18.26
N ILE A 27 -12.09 -12.75 -17.12
CA ILE A 27 -11.71 -11.34 -17.02
C ILE A 27 -10.39 -11.13 -17.79
N PRO A 28 -10.34 -10.27 -18.84
CA PRO A 28 -9.13 -10.05 -19.62
C PRO A 28 -8.06 -9.30 -18.80
N GLU A 29 -6.81 -9.37 -19.24
CA GLU A 29 -5.74 -8.58 -18.60
C GLU A 29 -5.95 -7.10 -18.86
N GLY A 30 -5.58 -6.27 -17.88
CA GLY A 30 -5.73 -4.82 -17.98
C GLY A 30 -7.17 -4.35 -18.11
N ILE A 31 -8.17 -5.15 -17.68
CA ILE A 31 -9.59 -4.75 -17.69
C ILE A 31 -9.83 -3.47 -16.89
N LEU A 32 -8.99 -3.21 -15.88
CA LEU A 32 -9.05 -2.04 -15.03
C LEU A 32 -7.68 -1.35 -15.04
N ILE A 33 -7.68 -0.05 -15.28
CA ILE A 33 -6.49 0.78 -15.22
C ILE A 33 -6.73 1.91 -14.22
N GLY A 34 -5.88 1.99 -13.20
CA GLY A 34 -5.86 3.06 -12.21
C GLY A 34 -4.73 4.05 -12.45
N PHE A 35 -5.00 5.33 -12.22
CA PHE A 35 -4.00 6.40 -12.23
C PHE A 35 -3.95 7.04 -10.86
N GLY A 36 -2.75 7.28 -10.34
CA GLY A 36 -2.60 8.02 -9.10
C GLY A 36 -1.17 8.08 -8.62
N ASN A 37 -1.01 8.48 -7.36
CA ASN A 37 0.29 8.63 -6.72
C ASN A 37 0.68 7.31 -6.05
N PRO A 38 1.65 6.54 -6.59
CA PRO A 38 2.20 5.40 -5.88
C PRO A 38 3.05 5.92 -4.74
N LEU A 39 2.73 5.49 -3.52
CA LEU A 39 3.49 5.86 -2.33
C LEU A 39 4.03 4.59 -1.68
N LEU A 40 5.25 4.63 -1.16
CA LEU A 40 5.73 3.59 -0.28
C LEU A 40 5.24 3.88 1.14
N ASP A 41 4.36 3.03 1.67
CA ASP A 41 3.89 3.15 3.04
C ASP A 41 4.99 2.62 3.98
N ILE A 42 5.42 3.46 4.92
CA ILE A 42 6.40 3.20 5.96
C ILE A 42 5.65 3.12 7.28
N THR A 43 5.27 1.92 7.69
CA THR A 43 4.43 1.72 8.87
C THR A 43 5.27 1.40 10.10
N LYS A 44 5.04 2.14 11.19
CA LYS A 44 5.59 1.86 12.51
C LYS A 44 4.48 1.73 13.54
N ILE A 45 4.53 0.65 14.31
CA ILE A 45 3.65 0.45 15.46
C ILE A 45 4.38 1.00 16.70
N VAL A 46 3.75 1.95 17.39
CA VAL A 46 4.29 2.64 18.58
C VAL A 46 3.37 2.43 19.79
N LYS A 47 3.95 2.31 20.98
CA LYS A 47 3.19 2.13 22.23
C LYS A 47 2.79 3.47 22.86
N ASP A 48 3.68 4.45 22.80
CA ASP A 48 3.46 5.81 23.31
C ASP A 48 3.13 6.80 22.18
N LYS A 49 2.82 8.04 22.56
CA LYS A 49 2.50 9.14 21.63
C LYS A 49 3.68 10.07 21.38
N ILE A 50 4.90 9.72 21.79
CA ILE A 50 6.06 10.63 21.76
C ILE A 50 6.33 11.11 20.33
N ILE A 51 6.31 10.20 19.35
CA ILE A 51 6.54 10.57 17.94
C ILE A 51 5.41 11.43 17.38
N LEU A 52 4.17 11.21 17.82
CA LEU A 52 3.01 12.00 17.39
C LEU A 52 3.13 13.43 17.91
N GLU A 53 3.42 13.58 19.21
CA GLU A 53 3.60 14.88 19.87
C GLU A 53 4.78 15.66 19.28
N LYS A 54 5.92 14.99 19.09
CA LYS A 54 7.15 15.57 18.52
C LYS A 54 6.90 16.24 17.15
N TYR A 55 6.04 15.64 16.32
CA TYR A 55 5.74 16.13 14.98
C TYR A 55 4.38 16.84 14.88
N GLY A 56 3.70 17.08 16.01
CA GLY A 56 2.40 17.76 16.03
C GLY A 56 1.28 16.99 15.30
N LEU A 57 1.36 15.66 15.30
CA LEU A 57 0.43 14.79 14.60
C LEU A 57 -0.76 14.42 15.50
N SER A 58 -1.96 14.68 15.01
CA SER A 58 -3.18 14.17 15.67
C SER A 58 -3.35 12.67 15.40
N GLU A 59 -3.98 11.99 16.33
CA GLU A 59 -4.45 10.62 16.12
C GLU A 59 -5.48 10.58 14.99
N ASN A 60 -5.46 9.54 14.15
CA ASN A 60 -6.36 9.39 12.99
C ASN A 60 -6.26 10.50 11.93
N ALA A 61 -5.20 11.31 11.96
CA ALA A 61 -4.97 12.34 10.95
C ALA A 61 -4.53 11.73 9.61
N ALA A 62 -4.87 12.42 8.53
CA ALA A 62 -4.30 12.19 7.21
C ALA A 62 -3.90 13.55 6.63
N ILE A 63 -2.60 13.82 6.60
CA ILE A 63 -2.05 15.12 6.21
C ILE A 63 -0.99 14.97 5.12
N ILE A 64 -0.77 16.05 4.39
CA ILE A 64 0.38 16.18 3.49
C ILE A 64 1.57 16.65 4.32
N ALA A 65 2.76 16.12 4.02
CA ALA A 65 3.99 16.52 4.68
C ALA A 65 4.25 18.02 4.51
N GLU A 66 4.80 18.62 5.56
CA GLU A 66 5.30 19.99 5.59
C GLU A 66 6.81 19.88 5.85
N GLU A 67 7.56 20.97 5.72
CA GLU A 67 9.01 20.97 5.92
C GLU A 67 9.43 20.37 7.29
N LYS A 68 8.64 20.63 8.34
CA LYS A 68 8.87 20.07 9.69
C LYS A 68 8.75 18.53 9.75
N HIS A 69 8.04 17.93 8.80
CA HIS A 69 7.82 16.48 8.72
C HIS A 69 8.94 15.75 7.96
N SER A 70 9.86 16.43 7.27
CA SER A 70 10.95 15.76 6.54
C SER A 70 11.83 14.89 7.46
N GLN A 71 12.05 15.34 8.69
CA GLN A 71 12.84 14.61 9.68
C GLN A 71 12.15 13.32 10.18
N LEU A 72 10.80 13.24 10.09
CA LEU A 72 10.02 12.07 10.50
C LEU A 72 10.43 10.83 9.69
N PHE A 73 10.54 10.98 8.37
CA PHE A 73 10.89 9.87 7.47
C PHE A 73 12.31 9.34 7.73
N ILE A 74 13.26 10.24 8.00
CA ILE A 74 14.63 9.88 8.38
C ILE A 74 14.62 9.11 9.71
N GLU A 75 13.87 9.57 10.71
CA GLU A 75 13.78 8.90 12.01
C GLU A 75 13.15 7.51 11.88
N LEU A 76 12.05 7.39 11.13
CA LEU A 76 11.39 6.10 10.88
C LEU A 76 12.30 5.11 10.15
N SER A 77 13.05 5.54 9.14
CA SER A 77 13.97 4.66 8.40
C SER A 77 15.08 4.04 9.26
N LYS A 78 15.39 4.65 10.40
CA LYS A 78 16.40 4.18 11.36
C LYS A 78 15.83 3.31 12.47
N MET A 79 14.50 3.20 12.58
CA MET A 79 13.87 2.34 13.56
C MET A 79 13.85 0.89 13.07
N ASP A 80 13.94 -0.03 14.01
CA ASP A 80 13.67 -1.44 13.75
C ASP A 80 12.18 -1.69 13.51
N ASP A 81 11.81 -2.88 13.01
CA ASP A 81 10.43 -3.32 12.84
C ASP A 81 9.54 -2.40 11.97
N ILE A 82 10.13 -1.77 10.96
CA ILE A 82 9.41 -1.01 9.95
C ILE A 82 8.77 -1.96 8.94
N ILE A 83 7.49 -1.73 8.66
CA ILE A 83 6.74 -2.50 7.66
C ILE A 83 6.59 -1.65 6.40
N TYR A 84 7.12 -2.16 5.29
CA TYR A 84 7.00 -1.56 3.97
C TYR A 84 5.88 -2.21 3.14
N SER A 85 4.95 -1.40 2.64
CA SER A 85 3.88 -1.83 1.73
C SER A 85 3.68 -0.88 0.56
N ALA A 86 3.17 -1.42 -0.55
CA ALA A 86 2.78 -0.62 -1.70
C ALA A 86 1.51 0.17 -1.38
N GLY A 87 1.63 1.48 -1.21
CA GLY A 87 0.58 2.38 -0.79
C GLY A 87 0.05 3.27 -1.90
N GLY A 88 -0.65 4.34 -1.51
CA GLY A 88 -1.38 5.24 -2.40
C GLY A 88 -2.83 4.80 -2.62
N ALA A 89 -3.78 5.74 -2.54
CA ALA A 89 -5.21 5.42 -2.48
C ALA A 89 -5.71 4.60 -3.68
N CYS A 90 -5.45 5.07 -4.91
CA CYS A 90 -5.85 4.36 -6.12
C CYS A 90 -5.15 3.00 -6.25
N GLN A 91 -3.84 2.95 -5.96
CA GLN A 91 -3.05 1.72 -5.99
C GLN A 91 -3.57 0.69 -4.99
N ASN A 92 -3.95 1.11 -3.78
CA ASN A 92 -4.57 0.24 -2.78
C ASN A 92 -5.88 -0.37 -3.30
N SER A 93 -6.74 0.43 -3.95
CA SER A 93 -7.95 -0.09 -4.59
C SER A 93 -7.64 -1.11 -5.69
N MET A 94 -6.62 -0.86 -6.52
CA MET A 94 -6.18 -1.81 -7.55
C MET A 94 -5.68 -3.13 -6.94
N ARG A 95 -4.89 -3.06 -5.87
CA ARG A 95 -4.37 -4.24 -5.14
C ARG A 95 -5.50 -5.05 -4.51
N ILE A 96 -6.50 -4.39 -3.92
CA ILE A 96 -7.68 -5.07 -3.35
C ILE A 96 -8.53 -5.72 -4.45
N PHE A 97 -8.80 -5.02 -5.55
CA PHE A 97 -9.47 -5.61 -6.71
C PHE A 97 -8.72 -6.85 -7.19
N GLN A 98 -7.40 -6.74 -7.33
CA GLN A 98 -6.53 -7.82 -7.77
C GLN A 98 -6.55 -9.03 -6.82
N TRP A 99 -6.59 -8.78 -5.51
CA TRP A 99 -6.75 -9.81 -4.48
C TRP A 99 -8.11 -10.50 -4.57
N ILE A 100 -9.21 -9.75 -4.72
CA ILE A 100 -10.57 -10.30 -4.83
C ILE A 100 -10.69 -11.21 -6.07
N ILE A 101 -10.15 -10.77 -7.22
CA ILE A 101 -10.20 -11.55 -8.46
C ILE A 101 -9.24 -12.76 -8.42
N SER A 102 -8.21 -12.72 -7.58
CA SER A 102 -7.26 -13.83 -7.35
C SER A 102 -6.62 -14.39 -8.64
N LYS A 103 -6.46 -13.54 -9.66
CA LYS A 103 -5.81 -13.88 -10.94
C LYS A 103 -4.99 -12.67 -11.38
N PRO A 104 -3.65 -12.73 -11.50
CA PRO A 104 -2.81 -11.55 -11.70
C PRO A 104 -3.15 -10.78 -12.99
N TYR A 105 -2.72 -9.52 -13.02
CA TYR A 105 -2.74 -8.60 -14.15
C TYR A 105 -4.13 -8.21 -14.66
N ARG A 106 -5.15 -8.25 -13.79
CA ARG A 106 -6.50 -7.71 -14.13
C ARG A 106 -6.57 -6.21 -13.85
N ALA A 107 -5.82 -5.74 -12.86
CA ALA A 107 -5.61 -4.32 -12.64
C ALA A 107 -4.21 -3.89 -13.06
N TYR A 108 -4.14 -2.83 -13.85
CA TYR A 108 -2.93 -2.10 -14.16
C TYR A 108 -2.95 -0.80 -13.35
N PHE A 109 -1.78 -0.37 -12.90
CA PHE A 109 -1.66 0.88 -12.16
C PHE A 109 -0.56 1.73 -12.77
N VAL A 110 -0.90 2.98 -13.09
CA VAL A 110 -0.01 3.97 -13.69
C VAL A 110 0.25 5.08 -12.67
N GLY A 111 1.51 5.46 -12.55
CA GLY A 111 1.97 6.54 -11.68
C GLY A 111 3.45 6.83 -11.92
N ALA A 112 4.05 7.70 -11.12
CA ALA A 112 5.47 8.01 -11.22
C ALA A 112 6.20 7.66 -9.93
N ILE A 113 7.41 7.11 -10.04
CA ILE A 113 8.31 6.78 -8.93
C ILE A 113 9.72 7.29 -9.24
N GLY A 114 10.53 7.48 -8.20
CA GLY A 114 11.94 7.78 -8.35
C GLY A 114 12.75 6.57 -8.83
N THR A 115 13.99 6.80 -9.25
CA THR A 115 14.96 5.72 -9.47
C THR A 115 15.77 5.46 -8.20
N ASP A 116 15.08 5.11 -7.13
CA ASP A 116 15.65 4.84 -5.82
C ASP A 116 15.18 3.50 -5.25
N ASN A 117 15.80 3.06 -4.15
CA ASN A 117 15.47 1.79 -3.49
C ASN A 117 14.00 1.72 -3.03
N PHE A 118 13.37 2.86 -2.76
CA PHE A 118 11.96 2.93 -2.39
C PHE A 118 11.07 2.65 -3.59
N GLY A 119 11.37 3.22 -4.75
CA GLY A 119 10.69 2.94 -6.01
C GLY A 119 10.81 1.47 -6.42
N GLU A 120 11.99 0.88 -6.29
CA GLU A 120 12.20 -0.56 -6.52
C GLU A 120 11.38 -1.43 -5.56
N THR A 121 11.38 -1.09 -4.27
CA THR A 121 10.60 -1.80 -3.25
C THR A 121 9.11 -1.70 -3.54
N LEU A 122 8.64 -0.51 -3.90
CA LEU A 122 7.25 -0.21 -4.24
C LEU A 122 6.77 -1.04 -5.43
N GLU A 123 7.56 -1.08 -6.51
CA GLU A 123 7.29 -1.89 -7.70
C GLU A 123 7.29 -3.38 -7.42
N LYS A 124 8.26 -3.87 -6.64
CA LYS A 124 8.31 -5.28 -6.23
C LYS A 124 7.08 -5.67 -5.41
N LYS A 125 6.63 -4.81 -4.50
CA LYS A 125 5.45 -5.04 -3.65
C LYS A 125 4.16 -5.02 -4.47
N ALA A 126 3.95 -4.01 -5.30
CA ALA A 126 2.76 -3.92 -6.17
C ALA A 126 2.67 -5.09 -7.15
N SER A 127 3.79 -5.46 -7.77
CA SER A 127 3.88 -6.63 -8.67
C SER A 127 3.67 -7.95 -7.93
N GLY A 128 4.17 -8.05 -6.69
CA GLY A 128 3.94 -9.21 -5.82
C GLY A 128 2.47 -9.42 -5.45
N ASP A 129 1.68 -8.34 -5.40
CA ASP A 129 0.23 -8.40 -5.22
C ASP A 129 -0.53 -8.66 -6.54
N GLY A 130 0.19 -8.90 -7.64
CA GLY A 130 -0.37 -9.25 -8.95
C GLY A 130 -0.84 -8.05 -9.78
N VAL A 131 -0.68 -6.82 -9.29
CA VAL A 131 -0.99 -5.60 -10.06
C VAL A 131 0.12 -5.38 -11.08
N ARG A 132 -0.23 -5.05 -12.33
CA ARG A 132 0.78 -4.61 -13.29
C ARG A 132 1.10 -3.14 -13.02
N ALA A 133 2.20 -2.91 -12.31
CA ALA A 133 2.75 -1.57 -12.10
C ALA A 133 3.39 -1.05 -13.39
N LEU A 134 2.89 0.06 -13.89
CA LEU A 134 3.38 0.78 -15.07
C LEU A 134 3.88 2.15 -14.61
N TYR A 135 5.00 2.15 -13.90
CA TYR A 135 5.52 3.39 -13.34
C TYR A 135 6.42 4.14 -14.31
N GLN A 136 6.18 5.43 -14.46
CA GLN A 136 7.16 6.36 -15.01
C GLN A 136 8.31 6.51 -14.02
N LYS A 137 9.54 6.28 -14.49
CA LYS A 137 10.75 6.47 -13.69
C LYS A 137 11.22 7.92 -13.82
N ARG A 138 11.45 8.58 -12.69
CA ARG A 138 11.93 9.97 -12.61
C ARG A 138 13.26 10.02 -11.85
N PRO A 139 14.42 10.06 -12.53
CA PRO A 139 15.72 10.08 -11.86
C PRO A 139 15.97 11.33 -11.00
N GLU A 140 15.31 12.43 -11.35
CA GLU A 140 15.47 13.73 -10.69
C GLU A 140 14.62 13.92 -9.43
N ALA A 141 13.68 13.00 -9.14
CA ALA A 141 12.74 13.12 -8.02
C ALA A 141 12.73 11.85 -7.16
N PRO A 142 12.65 11.96 -5.82
CA PRO A 142 12.56 10.80 -4.94
C PRO A 142 11.17 10.15 -5.00
N THR A 143 11.09 8.85 -4.77
CA THR A 143 9.81 8.13 -4.66
C THR A 143 8.97 8.68 -3.50
N GLY A 144 7.69 8.97 -3.77
CA GLY A 144 6.75 9.41 -2.74
C GLY A 144 6.58 8.37 -1.63
N THR A 145 6.43 8.83 -0.39
CA THR A 145 6.34 7.97 0.80
C THR A 145 5.16 8.38 1.67
N CYS A 146 4.66 7.47 2.48
CA CYS A 146 3.63 7.76 3.47
C CYS A 146 4.05 7.18 4.81
N ALA A 147 4.27 8.04 5.80
CA ALA A 147 4.51 7.58 7.17
C ALA A 147 3.17 7.18 7.79
N VAL A 148 3.08 5.94 8.27
CA VAL A 148 1.89 5.41 8.93
C VAL A 148 2.25 5.06 10.37
N ILE A 149 1.88 5.94 11.30
CA ILE A 149 2.11 5.75 12.73
C ILE A 149 0.88 5.11 13.34
N VAL A 150 1.03 3.87 13.82
CA VAL A 150 -0.04 3.11 14.46
C VAL A 150 0.16 3.14 15.97
N ASN A 151 -0.80 3.73 16.69
CA ASN A 151 -0.83 3.73 18.15
C ASN A 151 -2.14 3.12 18.66
N GLY A 152 -2.10 1.89 19.17
CA GLY A 152 -3.30 1.13 19.52
C GLY A 152 -4.22 0.96 18.30
N SER A 153 -5.42 1.53 18.37
CA SER A 153 -6.41 1.52 17.28
C SER A 153 -6.29 2.72 16.33
N ASN A 154 -5.44 3.70 16.65
CA ASN A 154 -5.32 4.94 15.91
C ASN A 154 -4.23 4.86 14.82
N ARG A 155 -4.46 5.54 13.69
CA ARG A 155 -3.48 5.63 12.60
C ARG A 155 -3.30 7.06 12.15
N SER A 156 -2.11 7.63 12.32
CA SER A 156 -1.77 8.94 11.77
C SER A 156 -0.96 8.76 10.48
N LEU A 157 -1.43 9.36 9.38
CA LEU A 157 -0.85 9.25 8.05
C LEU A 157 -0.27 10.60 7.64
N VAL A 158 1.01 10.59 7.24
CA VAL A 158 1.71 11.75 6.70
C VAL A 158 2.24 11.39 5.33
N ALA A 159 1.57 11.89 4.29
CA ALA A 159 1.94 11.63 2.91
C ALA A 159 2.98 12.64 2.44
N ASN A 160 4.17 12.16 2.12
CA ASN A 160 5.16 12.93 1.40
C ASN A 160 5.04 12.64 -0.11
N LEU A 161 4.49 13.61 -0.83
CA LEU A 161 4.29 13.55 -2.28
C LEU A 161 5.43 14.22 -3.08
N ASP A 162 6.52 14.66 -2.41
CA ASP A 162 7.60 15.49 -2.95
C ASP A 162 7.98 15.19 -4.41
N GLU A 163 8.10 16.26 -5.20
CA GLU A 163 8.54 16.40 -6.62
C GLU A 163 7.94 15.50 -7.71
N ILE A 164 7.43 14.32 -7.38
CA ILE A 164 6.86 13.38 -8.34
C ILE A 164 5.50 13.85 -8.84
N ALA A 165 4.69 14.45 -7.97
CA ALA A 165 3.42 15.06 -8.34
C ALA A 165 3.58 16.49 -8.92
N ALA A 166 4.76 17.10 -8.76
CA ALA A 166 5.05 18.45 -9.22
C ALA A 166 5.79 18.42 -10.56
N ARG A 167 5.01 18.38 -11.66
CA ARG A 167 5.17 19.09 -12.95
C ARG A 167 4.24 18.49 -13.99
#